data_AF-A0A7C7DER3-F1
#
_entry.id   AF-A0A7C7DER3-F1
#
_cell.length_a   1.000
_cell.length_b   1.000
_cell.length_c   1.000
_cell.angle_alpha   90.00
_cell.angle_beta   90.00
_cell.angle_gamma   90.00
#
_symmetry.space_group_name_H-M   'P 1'
#
loop_
_entity.id
_entity.type
_entity.pdbx_description
1 polymer ?
#
loop_
_entity_poly.entity_id
_entity_poly.type
_entity_poly.pdbx_seq_one_letter_code
_entity_poly.pdbx_strand_id
1 'polypeptide(L)'
;MPILARDRRACNARCRSSVETKALIVRLNWFYSLEAQQVRLYTEQSKAAPDMYSRKVLERVAAIEQGHVDNIGATITRLGGAPTLMGEVLASALGMVVGKASGAAGLIELLKLDISLEEKAMRDYKDLILKVGHDRDLFETLWSNLIDEDIHTAWFANKLKELERIERRRAYLSEVQTPRE
;
A
#
# COMPACT_ATOMS: atom_id res chain seq x y z
N MET A 1 27.34 -54.89 8.69
CA MET A 1 26.57 -53.91 7.90
C MET A 1 25.51 -53.28 8.79
N PRO A 2 25.65 -52.00 9.21
CA PRO A 2 24.58 -51.30 9.90
C PRO A 2 23.71 -50.56 8.87
N ILE A 3 22.41 -50.70 9.06
CA ILE A 3 21.33 -50.09 8.29
C ILE A 3 21.45 -48.56 8.44
N LEU A 4 21.58 -47.86 7.31
CA LEU A 4 21.54 -46.40 7.22
C LEU A 4 20.27 -45.88 7.89
N ALA A 5 20.45 -45.17 9.02
CA ALA A 5 19.42 -44.33 9.58
C ALA A 5 19.10 -43.24 8.55
N ARG A 6 17.93 -43.35 7.89
CA ARG A 6 17.38 -42.26 7.09
C ARG A 6 17.26 -41.03 7.98
N ASP A 7 18.01 -40.00 7.61
CA ASP A 7 17.98 -38.68 8.22
C ASP A 7 16.54 -38.15 8.23
N ARG A 8 15.93 -38.08 9.41
CA ARG A 8 14.58 -37.55 9.62
C ARG A 8 14.56 -36.01 9.65
N ARG A 9 15.56 -35.33 9.10
CA ARG A 9 15.59 -33.86 8.98
C ARG A 9 15.12 -33.32 7.63
N ALA A 10 14.73 -34.17 6.69
CA ALA A 10 14.38 -33.74 5.33
C ALA A 10 12.87 -33.65 5.03
N CYS A 11 11.98 -33.59 6.02
CA CYS A 11 10.55 -33.56 5.76
C CYS A 11 9.79 -32.65 6.74
N ASN A 12 9.83 -31.33 6.50
CA ASN A 12 8.84 -30.42 7.08
C ASN A 12 8.46 -29.23 6.19
N ALA A 13 8.90 -29.19 4.93
CA ALA A 13 8.29 -28.33 3.92
C ALA A 13 7.28 -29.18 3.14
N ARG A 14 5.99 -28.99 3.41
CA ARG A 14 4.92 -29.55 2.60
C ARG A 14 5.12 -29.00 1.17
N CYS A 15 5.52 -29.85 0.22
CA CYS A 15 5.83 -29.44 -1.16
C CYS A 15 4.63 -28.73 -1.79
N ARG A 16 4.72 -27.40 -1.96
CA ARG A 16 3.83 -26.65 -2.84
C ARG A 16 4.05 -27.14 -4.27
N SER A 17 2.98 -27.42 -5.01
CA SER A 17 3.09 -27.84 -6.41
C SER A 17 3.64 -26.70 -7.28
N SER A 18 4.24 -27.04 -8.42
CA SER A 18 4.73 -26.03 -9.37
C SER A 18 3.61 -25.11 -9.90
N VAL A 19 2.38 -25.61 -9.98
CA VAL A 19 1.19 -24.85 -10.40
C VAL A 19 0.80 -23.83 -9.31
N GLU A 20 0.73 -24.25 -8.05
CA GLU A 20 0.45 -23.35 -6.92
C GLU A 20 1.55 -22.30 -6.73
N THR A 21 2.81 -22.66 -6.98
CA THR A 21 3.94 -21.71 -6.94
C THR A 21 3.81 -20.64 -8.02
N LYS A 22 3.49 -21.03 -9.26
CA LYS A 22 3.26 -20.08 -10.36
C LYS A 22 2.09 -19.14 -10.08
N ALA A 23 0.98 -19.68 -9.57
CA ALA A 23 -0.19 -18.88 -9.20
C ALA A 23 0.15 -17.87 -8.09
N LEU A 24 0.91 -18.28 -7.08
CA LEU A 24 1.38 -17.39 -6.03
C LEU A 24 2.29 -16.28 -6.61
N ILE A 25 3.25 -16.63 -7.46
CA ILE A 25 4.15 -15.64 -8.09
C ILE A 25 3.35 -14.59 -8.89
N VAL A 26 2.33 -15.01 -9.63
CA VAL A 26 1.45 -14.06 -10.35
C VAL A 26 0.75 -13.12 -9.37
N ARG A 27 0.21 -13.65 -8.26
CA ARG A 27 -0.45 -12.84 -7.24
C ARG A 27 0.54 -11.90 -6.54
N LEU A 28 1.77 -12.34 -6.26
CA LEU A 28 2.80 -11.49 -5.69
C LEU A 28 3.25 -10.39 -6.66
N ASN A 29 3.32 -10.68 -7.97
CA ASN A 29 3.60 -9.64 -8.96
C ASN A 29 2.48 -8.59 -9.05
N TRP A 30 1.23 -8.98 -8.79
CA TRP A 30 0.15 -8.00 -8.61
C TRP A 30 0.41 -7.05 -7.44
N PHE A 31 0.76 -7.58 -6.25
CA PHE A 31 1.13 -6.73 -5.10
C PHE A 31 2.37 -5.88 -5.39
N TYR A 32 3.44 -6.48 -5.91
CA TYR A 32 4.65 -5.76 -6.31
C TYR A 32 4.34 -4.55 -7.20
N SER A 33 3.41 -4.73 -8.15
CA SER A 33 2.98 -3.68 -9.06
C SER A 33 2.14 -2.61 -8.38
N LEU A 34 1.28 -3.00 -7.44
CA LEU A 34 0.48 -2.10 -6.63
C LEU A 34 1.41 -1.23 -5.77
N GLU A 35 2.30 -1.84 -4.97
CA GLU A 35 3.18 -1.11 -4.05
C GLU A 35 4.16 -0.20 -4.79
N ALA A 36 4.74 -0.65 -5.90
CA ALA A 36 5.64 0.18 -6.69
C ALA A 36 4.92 1.44 -7.24
N GLN A 37 3.62 1.32 -7.51
CA GLN A 37 2.81 2.45 -7.94
C GLN A 37 2.34 3.31 -6.75
N GLN A 38 2.14 2.73 -5.56
CA GLN A 38 1.90 3.50 -4.33
C GLN A 38 3.12 4.33 -3.95
N VAL A 39 4.34 3.78 -4.03
CA VAL A 39 5.61 4.53 -3.87
C VAL A 39 5.61 5.75 -4.78
N ARG A 40 5.33 5.54 -6.08
CA ARG A 40 5.30 6.64 -7.05
C ARG A 40 4.20 7.65 -6.71
N LEU A 41 2.99 7.18 -6.40
CA LEU A 41 1.85 8.04 -6.09
C LEU A 41 2.16 8.95 -4.90
N TYR A 42 2.58 8.39 -3.77
CA TYR A 42 2.88 9.15 -2.56
C TYR A 42 4.10 10.06 -2.73
N THR A 43 5.09 9.64 -3.52
CA THR A 43 6.21 10.51 -3.91
C THR A 43 5.72 11.73 -4.69
N GLU A 44 4.85 11.56 -5.69
CA GLU A 44 4.31 12.69 -6.46
C GLU A 44 3.39 13.58 -5.62
N GLN A 45 2.52 12.99 -4.79
CA GLN A 45 1.66 13.77 -3.89
C GLN A 45 2.48 14.58 -2.89
N SER A 46 3.60 14.05 -2.38
CA SER A 46 4.45 14.79 -1.45
C SER A 46 5.00 16.09 -2.05
N LYS A 47 5.29 16.09 -3.36
CA LYS A 47 5.75 17.29 -4.09
C LYS A 47 4.63 18.32 -4.25
N ALA A 48 3.39 17.87 -4.33
CA ALA A 48 2.20 18.71 -4.47
C ALA A 48 1.57 19.11 -3.13
N ALA A 49 2.07 18.59 -2.00
CA ALA A 49 1.49 18.81 -0.69
C ALA A 49 1.55 20.30 -0.28
N PRO A 50 0.46 20.86 0.28
CA PRO A 50 0.35 22.29 0.55
C PRO A 50 1.17 22.76 1.77
N ASP A 51 1.63 21.83 2.61
CA ASP A 51 2.37 22.13 3.83
C ASP A 51 3.46 21.09 4.10
N MET A 52 4.45 21.48 4.90
CA MET A 52 5.62 20.66 5.20
C MET A 52 5.28 19.39 5.99
N TYR A 53 4.26 19.42 6.85
CA TYR A 53 3.88 18.27 7.66
C TYR A 53 3.28 17.19 6.76
N SER A 54 2.29 17.55 5.93
CA SER A 54 1.66 16.63 4.97
C SER A 54 2.68 16.08 3.98
N ARG A 55 3.60 16.93 3.46
CA ARG A 55 4.72 16.47 2.62
C ARG A 55 5.55 15.39 3.32
N LYS A 56 5.96 15.63 4.57
CA LYS A 56 6.83 14.70 5.30
C LYS A 56 6.15 13.39 5.64
N VAL A 57 4.83 13.40 5.86
CA VAL A 57 4.08 12.15 6.03
C VAL A 57 4.02 11.37 4.73
N LEU A 58 3.68 12.00 3.61
CA LEU A 58 3.63 11.31 2.30
C LEU A 58 5.01 10.77 1.88
N GLU A 59 6.09 11.51 2.13
CA GLU A 59 7.47 11.00 1.94
C GLU A 59 7.76 9.77 2.80
N ARG A 60 7.24 9.74 4.05
CA ARG A 60 7.42 8.59 4.95
C ARG A 60 6.59 7.39 4.49
N VAL A 61 5.35 7.58 4.08
CA VAL A 61 4.49 6.52 3.50
C VAL A 61 5.18 5.93 2.28
N ALA A 62 5.63 6.76 1.33
CA ALA A 62 6.36 6.29 0.15
C ALA A 62 7.61 5.43 0.50
N ALA A 63 8.33 5.79 1.56
CA ALA A 63 9.48 5.03 2.03
C ALA A 63 9.10 3.68 2.65
N ILE A 64 7.95 3.59 3.34
CA ILE A 64 7.42 2.33 3.87
C ILE A 64 6.98 1.44 2.71
N GLU A 65 6.26 1.99 1.73
CA GLU A 65 5.85 1.27 0.52
C GLU A 65 7.04 0.71 -0.28
N GLN A 66 8.17 1.43 -0.31
CA GLN A 66 9.38 0.89 -0.94
C GLN A 66 9.88 -0.36 -0.22
N GLY A 67 9.76 -0.41 1.11
CA GLY A 67 10.00 -1.62 1.88
C GLY A 67 9.08 -2.77 1.48
N HIS A 68 7.79 -2.49 1.23
CA HIS A 68 6.85 -3.50 0.73
C HIS A 68 7.30 -4.05 -0.63
N VAL A 69 7.65 -3.16 -1.58
CA VAL A 69 8.18 -3.51 -2.91
C VAL A 69 9.38 -4.44 -2.80
N ASP A 70 10.35 -4.05 -1.97
CA ASP A 70 11.61 -4.79 -1.81
C ASP A 70 11.35 -6.19 -1.21
N ASN A 71 10.51 -6.27 -0.18
CA ASN A 71 10.16 -7.53 0.48
C ASN A 71 9.39 -8.49 -0.43
N ILE A 72 8.42 -7.97 -1.18
CA ILE A 72 7.64 -8.77 -2.14
C ILE A 72 8.53 -9.22 -3.30
N GLY A 73 9.37 -8.33 -3.83
CA GLY A 73 10.33 -8.62 -4.89
C GLY A 73 11.28 -9.75 -4.49
N ALA A 74 11.87 -9.66 -3.30
CA ALA A 74 12.72 -10.70 -2.75
C ALA A 74 11.99 -12.05 -2.62
N THR A 75 10.71 -12.03 -2.22
CA THR A 75 9.91 -13.25 -2.12
C THR A 75 9.61 -13.87 -3.49
N ILE A 76 9.30 -13.06 -4.50
CA ILE A 76 9.13 -13.53 -5.88
C ILE A 76 10.39 -14.23 -6.38
N THR A 77 11.56 -13.61 -6.16
CA THR A 77 12.86 -14.20 -6.53
C THR A 77 13.13 -15.50 -5.79
N ARG A 78 12.87 -15.56 -4.47
CA ARG A 78 13.01 -16.77 -3.66
C ARG A 78 12.17 -17.94 -4.19
N LEU A 79 10.98 -17.65 -4.72
CA LEU A 79 10.09 -18.65 -5.31
C LEU A 79 10.48 -19.05 -6.74
N GLY A 80 11.54 -18.48 -7.30
CA GLY A 80 12.02 -18.75 -8.67
C GLY A 80 11.34 -17.92 -9.76
N GLY A 81 10.62 -16.86 -9.39
CA GLY A 81 10.04 -15.88 -10.32
C GLY A 81 10.92 -14.65 -10.52
N ALA A 82 10.49 -13.77 -11.42
CA ALA A 82 11.06 -12.44 -11.61
C ALA A 82 10.05 -11.36 -11.19
N PRO A 83 10.42 -10.41 -10.30
CA PRO A 83 9.57 -9.26 -9.99
C PRO A 83 9.27 -8.48 -11.26
N THR A 84 7.98 -8.30 -11.56
CA THR A 84 7.50 -7.77 -12.83
C THR A 84 6.32 -6.83 -12.59
N LEU A 85 6.38 -5.64 -13.20
CA LEU A 85 5.27 -4.69 -13.19
C LEU A 85 4.16 -5.15 -14.13
N MET A 86 2.96 -5.36 -13.59
CA MET A 86 1.74 -5.75 -14.29
C MET A 86 0.98 -4.50 -14.76
N GLY A 87 1.60 -3.71 -15.64
CA GLY A 87 1.02 -2.49 -16.20
C GLY A 87 0.77 -1.37 -15.18
N GLU A 88 0.13 -0.28 -15.61
CA GLU A 88 -0.19 0.87 -14.76
C GLU A 88 -1.55 0.71 -14.07
N VAL A 89 -1.58 -0.03 -12.96
CA VAL A 89 -2.80 -0.29 -12.19
C VAL A 89 -3.37 0.95 -11.47
N LEU A 90 -2.55 2.00 -11.29
CA LEU A 90 -2.93 3.27 -10.65
C LEU A 90 -2.89 4.48 -11.59
N ALA A 91 -2.94 4.28 -12.91
CA ALA A 91 -2.85 5.37 -13.91
C ALA A 91 -3.83 6.52 -13.62
N SER A 92 -5.10 6.20 -13.31
CA SER A 92 -6.13 7.21 -12.99
C SER A 92 -5.81 8.00 -11.72
N ALA A 93 -5.27 7.33 -10.68
CA ALA A 93 -4.88 7.98 -9.44
C ALA A 93 -3.74 8.96 -9.66
N LEU A 94 -2.72 8.54 -10.40
CA LEU A 94 -1.56 9.37 -10.75
C LEU A 94 -1.95 10.58 -11.61
N GLY A 95 -2.89 10.41 -12.55
CA GLY A 95 -3.44 11.52 -13.33
C GLY A 95 -4.15 12.57 -12.48
N MET A 96 -4.88 12.16 -11.43
CA MET A 96 -5.53 13.08 -10.51
C MET A 96 -4.54 13.93 -9.70
N VAL A 97 -3.36 13.39 -9.36
CA VAL A 97 -2.32 14.17 -8.64
C VAL A 97 -1.83 15.34 -9.48
N VAL A 98 -1.60 15.10 -10.78
CA VAL A 98 -1.13 16.13 -11.73
C VAL A 98 -2.20 17.21 -11.95
N GLY A 99 -3.48 16.86 -11.87
CA GLY A 99 -4.60 17.74 -12.18
C GLY A 99 -5.19 18.56 -11.02
N LYS A 100 -4.84 18.28 -9.76
CA LYS A 100 -5.47 18.93 -8.60
C LYS A 100 -4.80 20.24 -8.20
N ALA A 101 -5.63 21.21 -7.83
CA ALA A 101 -5.20 22.54 -7.37
C ALA A 101 -4.47 22.46 -6.01
N SER A 102 -3.50 23.36 -5.82
CA SER A 102 -2.80 23.52 -4.54
C SER A 102 -3.75 23.99 -3.43
N GLY A 103 -3.71 23.35 -2.26
CA GLY A 103 -4.45 23.79 -1.07
C GLY A 103 -5.27 22.69 -0.39
N ALA A 104 -6.07 23.07 0.61
CA ALA A 104 -6.80 22.13 1.47
C ALA A 104 -7.84 21.28 0.71
N ALA A 105 -8.58 21.88 -0.22
CA ALA A 105 -9.57 21.14 -1.03
C ALA A 105 -8.92 20.06 -1.91
N GLY A 106 -7.76 20.36 -2.51
CA GLY A 106 -6.98 19.38 -3.27
C GLY A 106 -6.51 18.23 -2.40
N LEU A 107 -5.99 18.54 -1.21
CA LEU A 107 -5.53 17.54 -0.24
C LEU A 107 -6.68 16.66 0.28
N ILE A 108 -7.86 17.21 0.57
CA ILE A 108 -9.05 16.44 0.97
C ILE A 108 -9.38 15.37 -0.07
N GLU A 109 -9.40 15.73 -1.34
CA GLU A 109 -9.73 14.79 -2.41
C GLU A 109 -8.62 13.78 -2.67
N LEU A 110 -7.36 14.10 -2.38
CA LEU A 110 -6.26 13.13 -2.42
C LEU A 110 -6.38 12.13 -1.28
N LEU A 111 -6.61 12.59 -0.05
CA LEU A 111 -6.75 11.70 1.12
C LEU A 111 -7.92 10.71 0.97
N LYS A 112 -9.05 11.11 0.35
CA LYS A 112 -10.16 10.18 0.05
C LYS A 112 -9.75 9.08 -0.93
N LEU A 113 -8.96 9.44 -1.94
CA LEU A 113 -8.41 8.49 -2.90
C LEU A 113 -7.45 7.53 -2.21
N ASP A 114 -6.52 8.06 -1.40
CA ASP A 114 -5.53 7.27 -0.67
C ASP A 114 -6.21 6.27 0.27
N ILE A 115 -7.19 6.71 1.06
CA ILE A 115 -8.01 5.81 1.91
C ILE A 115 -8.63 4.68 1.08
N SER A 116 -9.19 4.99 -0.10
CA SER A 116 -9.81 3.98 -0.95
C SER A 116 -8.81 2.96 -1.51
N LEU A 117 -7.59 3.42 -1.82
CA LEU A 117 -6.49 2.58 -2.27
C LEU A 117 -5.99 1.67 -1.15
N GLU A 118 -5.73 2.22 0.04
CA GLU A 118 -5.25 1.45 1.18
C GLU A 118 -6.29 0.43 1.66
N GLU A 119 -7.57 0.80 1.72
CA GLU A 119 -8.63 -0.15 2.03
C GLU A 119 -8.71 -1.30 1.02
N LYS A 120 -8.41 -1.02 -0.24
CA LYS A 120 -8.32 -2.06 -1.27
C LYS A 120 -7.09 -2.93 -1.06
N ALA A 121 -5.92 -2.35 -0.81
CA ALA A 121 -4.68 -3.08 -0.51
C ALA A 121 -4.88 -4.00 0.71
N MET A 122 -5.48 -3.49 1.79
CA MET A 122 -5.83 -4.27 2.97
C MET A 122 -6.74 -5.48 2.66
N ARG A 123 -7.76 -5.30 1.82
CA ARG A 123 -8.64 -6.42 1.40
C ARG A 123 -7.86 -7.46 0.61
N ASP A 124 -7.01 -7.02 -0.31
CA ASP A 124 -6.16 -7.91 -1.09
C ASP A 124 -5.19 -8.68 -0.21
N TYR A 125 -4.51 -8.01 0.75
CA TYR A 125 -3.59 -8.62 1.70
C TYR A 125 -4.27 -9.68 2.55
N LYS A 126 -5.42 -9.35 3.15
CA LYS A 126 -6.23 -10.31 3.94
C LYS A 126 -6.57 -11.56 3.11
N ASP A 127 -6.95 -11.39 1.85
CA ASP A 127 -7.25 -12.50 0.95
C ASP A 127 -6.01 -13.38 0.66
N LEU A 128 -4.83 -12.77 0.44
CA LEU A 128 -3.60 -13.52 0.18
C LEU A 128 -3.09 -14.25 1.43
N ILE A 129 -3.14 -13.61 2.60
CA ILE A 129 -2.72 -14.20 3.89
C ILE A 129 -3.46 -15.52 4.14
N LEU A 130 -4.77 -15.58 3.85
CA LEU A 130 -5.57 -16.80 4.01
C LEU A 130 -5.15 -17.94 3.07
N LYS A 131 -4.43 -17.63 1.98
CA LYS A 131 -4.07 -18.56 0.89
C LYS A 131 -2.58 -18.90 0.86
N VAL A 132 -1.74 -18.25 1.67
CA VAL A 132 -0.28 -18.41 1.61
C VAL A 132 0.19 -19.79 2.13
N GLY A 133 -0.64 -20.49 2.90
CA GLY A 133 -0.33 -21.86 3.36
C GLY A 133 0.71 -21.87 4.48
N HIS A 134 1.79 -22.63 4.32
CA HIS A 134 2.81 -22.86 5.37
C HIS A 134 4.10 -22.04 5.16
N ASP A 135 4.12 -21.09 4.23
CA ASP A 135 5.26 -20.20 4.03
C ASP A 135 5.25 -19.12 5.11
N ARG A 136 5.92 -19.41 6.24
CA ARG A 136 5.92 -18.54 7.43
C ARG A 136 6.53 -17.18 7.13
N ASP A 137 7.63 -17.12 6.39
CA ASP A 137 8.32 -15.87 6.12
C ASP A 137 7.43 -14.94 5.28
N LEU A 138 6.78 -15.47 4.25
CA LEU A 138 5.82 -14.68 3.48
C LEU A 138 4.60 -14.31 4.33
N PHE A 139 4.11 -15.18 5.20
CA PHE A 139 2.99 -14.86 6.10
C PHE A 139 3.30 -13.65 7.00
N GLU A 140 4.47 -13.62 7.65
CA GLU A 140 4.90 -12.50 8.51
C GLU A 140 5.08 -11.20 7.72
N THR A 141 5.67 -11.28 6.51
CA THR A 141 5.81 -10.13 5.62
C THR A 141 4.45 -9.55 5.23
N LEU A 142 3.50 -10.39 4.83
CA LEU A 142 2.17 -9.92 4.43
C LEU A 142 1.41 -9.29 5.59
N TRP A 143 1.57 -9.81 6.82
CA TRP A 143 0.99 -9.20 8.02
C TRP A 143 1.61 -7.86 8.35
N SER A 144 2.92 -7.73 8.22
CA SER A 144 3.63 -6.47 8.46
C SER A 144 3.12 -5.38 7.50
N ASN A 145 3.10 -5.67 6.20
CA ASN A 145 2.58 -4.74 5.20
C ASN A 145 1.11 -4.39 5.45
N LEU A 146 0.26 -5.38 5.78
CA LEU A 146 -1.16 -5.14 6.11
C LEU A 146 -1.33 -4.17 7.28
N ILE A 147 -0.49 -4.26 8.31
CA ILE A 147 -0.53 -3.36 9.46
C ILE A 147 -0.11 -1.95 9.04
N ASP A 148 0.91 -1.84 8.20
CA ASP A 148 1.34 -0.55 7.66
C ASP A 148 0.22 0.12 6.86
N GLU A 149 -0.54 -0.62 6.02
CA GLU A 149 -1.69 -0.05 5.30
C GLU A 149 -2.82 0.44 6.22
N ASP A 150 -3.06 -0.26 7.34
CA ASP A 150 -4.04 0.16 8.34
C ASP A 150 -3.59 1.46 9.04
N ILE A 151 -2.29 1.58 9.34
CA ILE A 151 -1.69 2.79 9.92
C ILE A 151 -1.77 3.96 8.93
N HIS A 152 -1.44 3.74 7.66
CA HIS A 152 -1.59 4.73 6.58
C HIS A 152 -3.03 5.22 6.51
N THR A 153 -3.99 4.29 6.39
CA THR A 153 -5.43 4.57 6.35
C THR A 153 -5.89 5.39 7.56
N ALA A 154 -5.46 5.00 8.77
CA ALA A 154 -5.83 5.68 10.00
C ALA A 154 -5.34 7.13 10.02
N TRP A 155 -4.10 7.38 9.56
CA TRP A 155 -3.59 8.74 9.46
C TRP A 155 -4.37 9.54 8.41
N PHE A 156 -4.58 9.00 7.21
CA PHE A 156 -5.31 9.68 6.14
C PHE A 156 -6.74 10.05 6.57
N ALA A 157 -7.46 9.11 7.19
CA ALA A 157 -8.82 9.33 7.68
C ALA A 157 -8.90 10.39 8.77
N ASN A 158 -7.92 10.42 9.69
CA ASN A 158 -7.86 11.44 10.73
C ASN A 158 -7.55 12.82 10.15
N LYS A 159 -6.61 12.90 9.19
CA LYS A 159 -6.26 14.16 8.54
C LYS A 159 -7.38 14.70 7.67
N LEU A 160 -8.10 13.83 6.98
CA LEU A 160 -9.30 14.19 6.22
C LEU A 160 -10.35 14.85 7.11
N LYS A 161 -10.68 14.22 8.25
CA LYS A 161 -11.64 14.79 9.22
C LYS A 161 -11.22 16.16 9.76
N GLU A 162 -9.93 16.33 10.03
CA GLU A 162 -9.35 17.61 10.45
C GLU A 162 -9.57 18.69 9.39
N LEU A 163 -9.17 18.42 8.14
CA LEU A 163 -9.26 19.38 7.04
C LEU A 163 -10.71 19.74 6.69
N GLU A 164 -11.60 18.76 6.64
CA GLU A 164 -13.03 19.02 6.40
C GLU A 164 -13.64 19.90 7.49
N ARG A 165 -13.21 19.72 8.76
CA ARG A 165 -13.66 20.59 9.85
C ARG A 165 -13.15 22.02 9.70
N ILE A 166 -11.91 22.18 9.25
CA ILE A 166 -11.31 23.50 8.99
C ILE A 166 -12.04 24.19 7.84
N GLU A 167 -12.27 23.49 6.72
CA GLU A 167 -12.97 24.05 5.55
C GLU A 167 -14.41 24.44 5.88
N ARG A 168 -15.16 23.58 6.61
CA ARG A 168 -16.51 23.95 7.10
C ARG A 168 -16.49 25.20 7.98
N ARG A 169 -15.51 25.32 8.87
CA ARG A 169 -15.37 26.52 9.71
C ARG A 169 -15.05 27.76 8.87
N ARG A 170 -14.19 27.62 7.87
CA ARG A 170 -13.81 28.71 6.96
C ARG A 170 -15.03 29.20 6.17
N ALA A 171 -15.81 28.29 5.61
CA ALA A 171 -17.04 28.60 4.89
C ALA A 171 -18.05 29.35 5.79
N TYR A 172 -18.26 28.86 7.02
CA TYR A 172 -19.13 29.53 7.98
C TYR A 172 -18.66 30.96 8.30
N LEU A 173 -17.36 31.15 8.55
CA LEU A 173 -16.83 32.49 8.85
C LEU A 173 -16.94 33.44 7.66
N SER A 174 -16.79 32.97 6.42
CA SER A 174 -17.00 33.81 5.23
C SER A 174 -18.45 34.25 5.07
N GLU A 175 -19.43 33.39 5.38
CA GLU A 175 -20.86 33.71 5.29
C GLU A 175 -21.31 34.70 6.38
N VAL A 176 -20.73 34.60 7.58
CA VAL A 176 -21.08 35.51 8.70
C VAL A 176 -20.43 36.89 8.54
N GLN A 177 -19.28 36.97 7.87
CA GLN A 177 -18.55 38.24 7.67
C GLN A 177 -19.01 39.02 6.43
N THR A 178 -19.78 38.43 5.52
CA THR A 178 -20.44 39.17 4.44
C THR A 178 -21.59 40.03 4.99
N PRO A 179 -21.55 41.38 4.86
CA PRO A 179 -22.66 42.23 5.24
C PRO A 179 -23.92 41.80 4.46
N ARG A 180 -25.05 41.65 5.16
CA ARG A 180 -26.35 41.53 4.47
C ARG A 180 -26.75 42.93 4.00
N GLU A 181 -26.82 43.11 2.69
CA GLU A 181 -27.44 44.29 2.06
C GLU A 181 -28.95 44.33 2.32
#